data_AF-A0A844AFQ1-F1
#
_entry.id   AF-A0A844AFQ1-F1
#
_cell.length_a   1.000
_cell.length_b   1.000
_cell.length_c   1.000
_cell.angle_alpha   90.00
_cell.angle_beta   90.00
_cell.angle_gamma   90.00
#
_symmetry.space_group_name_H-M   'P 1'
#
loop_
_entity.id
_entity.type
_entity.pdbx_description
1 polymer ?
#
loop_
_entity_poly.entity_id
_entity_poly.type
_entity_poly.pdbx_seq_one_letter_code
_entity_poly.pdbx_strand_id
1 'polypeptide(L)' 'MNEYQREFIPANAYDIQRLPFAKRLEELSPGECIWPINGGGPYLFCAAKAVGRYCPHHKARLIQKKRTHPHQ' A
#
# COMPACT_ATOMS: atom_id res chain seq x y z
N MET A 1 0.85 18.73 -15.57
CA MET A 1 1.16 18.66 -14.12
C MET A 1 1.19 17.19 -13.75
N ASN A 2 2.22 16.76 -13.03
CA ASN A 2 2.92 15.48 -13.19
C ASN A 2 2.11 14.20 -12.95
N GLU A 3 2.35 13.23 -13.83
CA GLU A 3 1.85 11.83 -13.89
C GLU A 3 2.29 10.94 -12.69
N TYR A 4 2.81 11.55 -11.61
CA TYR A 4 3.29 10.87 -10.41
C TYR A 4 2.36 11.01 -9.20
N GLN A 5 1.16 11.59 -9.37
CA GLN A 5 0.10 11.43 -8.38
C GLN A 5 -0.43 10.00 -8.46
N ARG A 6 0.31 9.07 -7.86
CA ARG A 6 -0.16 7.71 -7.60
C ARG A 6 -1.48 7.86 -6.85
N GLU A 7 -2.59 7.60 -7.54
CA GLU A 7 -3.93 7.75 -7.00
C GLU A 7 -3.98 7.15 -5.59
N PHE A 8 -4.25 8.00 -4.62
CA PHE A 8 -4.38 7.54 -3.24
C PHE A 8 -5.59 6.62 -3.17
N ILE A 9 -5.35 5.36 -2.82
CA ILE A 9 -6.43 4.41 -2.56
C ILE A 9 -6.88 4.66 -1.11
N PRO A 10 -8.15 5.06 -0.86
CA PRO A 10 -8.62 5.41 0.48
C PRO A 10 -8.27 4.35 1.52
N ALA A 11 -7.73 4.75 2.67
CA ALA A 11 -7.38 3.79 3.72
C ALA A 11 -8.61 2.99 4.18
N ASN A 12 -8.44 1.69 4.39
CA ASN A 12 -9.49 0.82 4.95
C ASN A 12 -9.18 0.42 6.40
N ALA A 13 -10.07 -0.36 7.03
CA ALA A 13 -9.88 -0.79 8.41
C ALA A 13 -8.56 -1.53 8.66
N TYR A 14 -8.12 -2.36 7.70
CA TYR A 14 -6.83 -3.04 7.81
C TYR A 14 -5.65 -2.06 7.74
N ASP A 15 -5.71 -1.04 6.89
CA ASP A 15 -4.70 0.01 6.82
C ASP A 15 -4.57 0.75 8.15
N ILE A 16 -5.70 1.07 8.79
CA ILE A 16 -5.74 1.74 10.11
C ILE A 16 -5.10 0.86 11.19
N GLN A 17 -5.40 -0.44 11.20
CA GLN A 17 -4.79 -1.40 12.14
C GLN A 17 -3.28 -1.55 11.95
N ARG A 18 -2.77 -1.24 10.75
CA ARG A 18 -1.33 -1.30 10.44
C ARG A 18 -0.58 -0.03 10.79
N LEU A 19 -1.24 1.10 11.07
CA LEU A 19 -0.60 2.39 11.38
C LEU A 19 0.47 2.29 12.49
N PRO A 20 0.26 1.58 13.61
CA PRO A 20 1.28 1.49 14.67
C PRO A 20 2.56 0.74 14.26
N PHE A 21 2.49 -0.07 13.21
CA PHE A 21 3.61 -0.86 12.69
C PHE A 21 4.16 -0.30 11.38
N ALA A 22 3.58 0.81 10.92
CA ALA A 22 3.90 1.38 9.64
C ALA A 22 5.26 2.04 9.68
N LYS A 23 5.94 2.03 8.54
CA LYS A 23 7.30 2.54 8.40
C LYS A 23 7.37 3.54 7.27
N ARG A 24 8.35 4.44 7.32
CA ARG A 24 8.74 5.23 6.16
C ARG A 24 9.45 4.33 5.14
N LEU A 25 9.59 4.80 3.90
CA LEU A 25 10.15 3.99 2.82
C LEU A 25 11.58 3.53 3.13
N GLU A 26 12.39 4.44 3.70
CA GLU A 26 13.79 4.17 4.07
C GLU A 26 13.96 3.22 5.27
N GLU A 27 12.91 3.00 6.05
CA GLU A 27 12.93 2.12 7.23
C GLU A 27 12.47 0.69 6.90
N LEU A 28 11.96 0.47 5.68
CA LEU A 28 11.49 -0.84 5.26
C LEU A 28 12.67 -1.81 5.07
N SER A 29 12.49 -3.01 5.59
CA SER A 29 13.40 -4.14 5.38
C SER A 29 12.99 -4.95 4.15
N PRO A 30 13.92 -5.70 3.53
CA PRO A 30 13.60 -6.63 2.47
C PRO A 30 12.49 -7.61 2.91
N GLY A 31 11.48 -7.78 2.05
CA GLY A 31 10.32 -8.62 2.36
C GLY A 31 9.21 -7.92 3.17
N GLU A 32 9.27 -6.61 3.35
CA GLU A 32 8.17 -5.83 3.94
C GLU A 32 7.26 -5.20 2.87
N CYS A 33 5.97 -5.10 3.19
CA CYS A 33 4.94 -4.60 2.30
C CYS A 33 5.05 -3.10 2.04
N ILE A 34 5.24 -2.71 0.77
CA ILE A 34 5.38 -1.31 0.32
C ILE A 34 4.05 -0.64 -0.05
N TRP A 35 2.92 -1.11 0.48
CA TRP A 35 1.62 -0.50 0.21
C TRP A 35 1.45 0.78 1.06
N PRO A 36 1.14 1.95 0.46
CA PRO A 36 0.92 3.18 1.21
C PRO A 36 -0.42 3.10 1.95
N ILE A 37 -0.41 3.38 3.25
CA ILE A 37 -1.60 3.22 4.12
C ILE A 37 -2.16 4.55 4.64
N ASN A 38 -1.50 5.69 4.36
CA ASN A 38 -1.99 7.02 4.69
C ASN A 38 -2.08 7.93 3.45
N GLY A 39 -3.01 8.87 3.49
CA GLY A 39 -3.29 9.82 2.41
C GLY A 39 -2.63 11.16 2.65
N GLY A 40 -1.30 11.20 2.60
CA GLY A 40 -0.56 12.44 2.79
C GLY A 40 0.91 12.20 3.14
N GLY A 41 1.76 13.18 2.84
CA GLY A 41 3.16 13.18 3.24
C GLY A 41 3.32 13.48 4.74
N PRO A 42 4.26 12.83 5.45
CA PRO A 42 5.12 11.75 4.97
C PRO A 42 4.35 10.43 4.79
N TYR A 43 4.61 9.74 3.68
CA TYR A 43 3.97 8.46 3.39
C TYR A 43 4.44 7.38 4.36
N LEU A 44 3.47 6.64 4.88
CA LEU A 44 3.66 5.46 5.71
C LEU A 44 3.27 4.21 4.92
N PHE A 45 4.07 3.17 5.06
CA PHE A 45 3.93 1.89 4.38
C PHE A 45 3.57 0.78 5.35
N CYS A 46 2.78 -0.19 4.88
CA CYS A 46 2.21 -1.27 5.69
C CYS A 46 3.23 -2.05 6.55
N ALA A 47 4.44 -2.26 6.03
CA ALA A 47 5.54 -2.99 6.67
C ALA A 47 5.23 -4.45 7.11
N ALA A 48 4.06 -4.99 6.78
CA ALA A 48 3.75 -6.40 7.05
C ALA A 48 4.62 -7.32 6.18
N LYS A 49 4.90 -8.53 6.69
CA LYS A 49 5.66 -9.55 5.94
C LYS A 49 5.01 -9.82 4.58
N ALA A 50 5.85 -9.83 3.56
CA ALA A 50 5.48 -9.96 2.16
C ALA A 50 6.44 -10.91 1.45
N VAL A 51 5.88 -11.77 0.59
CA VAL A 51 6.66 -12.53 -0.40
C VAL A 51 6.56 -11.75 -1.71
N GLY A 52 7.44 -10.76 -1.87
CA GLY A 52 7.40 -9.76 -2.93
C GLY A 52 7.05 -8.35 -2.42
N ARG A 53 6.43 -7.52 -3.27
CA ARG A 53 6.16 -6.11 -2.94
C ARG A 53 5.05 -5.89 -1.92
N TYR A 54 4.07 -6.79 -1.83
CA TYR A 54 2.87 -6.59 -1.03
C TYR A 54 2.56 -7.80 -0.16
N CYS A 55 2.06 -7.56 1.06
CA CYS A 55 1.52 -8.60 1.92
C CYS A 55 0.27 -9.24 1.27
N PRO A 56 -0.18 -10.42 1.73
CA PRO A 56 -1.34 -11.11 1.15
C PRO A 56 -2.60 -10.23 1.05
N HIS A 57 -2.86 -9.43 2.07
CA HIS A 57 -4.03 -8.53 2.10
C HIS A 57 -3.95 -7.44 1.02
N HIS A 58 -2.83 -6.72 0.94
CA HIS A 58 -2.65 -5.67 -0.08
C HIS A 58 -2.48 -6.22 -1.50
N LYS A 59 -1.96 -7.44 -1.64
CA LYS A 59 -1.94 -8.15 -2.93
C LYS A 59 -3.37 -8.47 -3.39
N ALA A 60 -4.23 -9.00 -2.51
CA ALA A 60 -5.63 -9.27 -2.84
C ALA A 60 -6.37 -7.99 -3.25
N ARG A 61 -6.14 -6.89 -2.51
CA ARG A 61 -6.71 -5.57 -2.82
C ARG A 61 -6.28 -5.04 -4.18
N LEU A 62 -5.00 -5.19 -4.54
CA LEU A 62 -4.51 -4.80 -5.88
C LEU A 62 -5.20 -5.60 -6.99
N ILE A 63 -5.38 -6.90 -6.79
CA ILE A 63 -6.05 -7.78 -7.75
C ILE A 63 -7.52 -7.38 -7.91
N GLN A 64 -8.22 -7.07 -6.82
CA GLN A 64 -9.60 -6.58 -6.86
C GLN A 64 -9.73 -5.28 -7.67
N LYS A 65 -8.84 -4.28 -7.45
CA LYS A 65 -8.84 -3.04 -8.25
C LYS A 65 -8.64 -3.32 -9.75
N LYS A 66 -7.78 -4.28 -10.12
CA LYS A 66 -7.57 -4.65 -11.53
C LYS A 66 -8.79 -5.29 -12.18
N ARG A 67 -9.62 -6.02 -11.42
CA ARG A 67 -10.83 -6.65 -11.95
C ARG A 67 -11.97 -5.64 -12.15
N THR A 68 -12.01 -4.58 -11.35
CA THR A 68 -13.01 -3.51 -11.44
C THR A 68 -12.70 -2.45 -12.51
N HIS A 69 -11.48 -2.45 -13.06
CA HIS A 69 -11.13 -1.71 -14.28
C HIS A 69 -10.96 -2.72 -15.43
N PRO A 70 -12.06 -3.23 -16.05
CA PRO A 70 -11.91 -3.90 -17.32
C PRO A 70 -11.27 -2.90 -18.28
N HIS A 71 -10.20 -3.35 -18.91
CA HIS A 71 -9.49 -2.66 -19.99
C HIS A 71 -10.52 -2.06 -20.96
N GLN A 72 -10.68 -0.73 -20.91
CA GLN A 72 -11.01 0.03 -22.11
C GLN A 72 -9.69 0.33 -22.84
#